data_AF-A0A369JI55-F1
#
_entry.id   AF-A0A369JI55-F1
#
_cell.length_a   1.000
_cell.length_b   1.000
_cell.length_c   1.000
_cell.angle_alpha   90.00
_cell.angle_beta   90.00
_cell.angle_gamma   90.00
#
_symmetry.space_group_name_H-M   'P 1'
#
loop_
_entity.id
_entity.type
_entity.pdbx_description
1 polymer ?
#
loop_
_entity_poly.entity_id
_entity_poly.type
_entity_poly.pdbx_seq_one_letter_code
_entity_poly.pdbx_strand_id
1 'polypeptide(L)'
;MKSESQVLAVAVWAGLLTHIADLRDIKGDAAVGRKTLPLAFGDITSRWILTFLLMPTALYALWLGDVIAAAPTTIMALHVFLGYRLMHHGNPRYDHKTYMIYTYIFCFILATIAAHGSNVKIPGGLWGYVERSIKSTSLV
;
A
#
# COMPACT_ATOMS: atom_id res chain seq x y z
N MET A 1 2.19 -6.32 -22.49
CA MET A 1 1.98 -4.89 -22.18
C MET A 1 1.20 -4.63 -20.89
N LYS A 2 -0.12 -4.91 -20.76
CA LYS A 2 -0.88 -4.55 -19.53
C LYS A 2 -0.37 -5.25 -18.25
N SER A 3 0.11 -6.49 -18.37
CA SER A 3 0.71 -7.23 -17.26
C SER A 3 2.09 -6.69 -16.86
N GLU A 4 2.92 -6.29 -17.80
CA GLU A 4 4.27 -5.75 -17.55
C GLU A 4 4.20 -4.42 -16.79
N SER A 5 3.29 -3.52 -17.17
CA SER A 5 3.06 -2.26 -16.45
C SER A 5 2.58 -2.48 -15.02
N GLN A 6 1.73 -3.49 -14.79
CA GLN A 6 1.27 -3.85 -13.45
C GLN A 6 2.40 -4.42 -12.58
N VAL A 7 3.23 -5.30 -13.14
CA VAL A 7 4.40 -5.85 -12.43
C VAL A 7 5.38 -4.74 -12.06
N LEU A 8 5.67 -3.83 -12.98
CA LEU A 8 6.54 -2.67 -12.71
C LEU A 8 5.94 -1.75 -11.64
N ALA A 9 4.64 -1.46 -11.71
CA ALA A 9 3.96 -0.63 -10.72
C ALA A 9 4.02 -1.24 -9.32
N VAL A 10 3.78 -2.56 -9.19
CA VAL A 10 3.89 -3.27 -7.90
C VAL A 10 5.33 -3.32 -7.40
N ALA A 11 6.31 -3.50 -8.29
CA ALA A 11 7.72 -3.49 -7.93
C ALA A 11 8.15 -2.11 -7.39
N VAL A 12 7.75 -1.03 -8.07
CA VAL A 12 8.01 0.35 -7.61
C VAL A 12 7.31 0.61 -6.28
N TRP A 13 6.04 0.21 -6.15
CA TRP A 13 5.28 0.34 -4.91
C TRP A 13 5.97 -0.37 -3.74
N ALA A 14 6.39 -1.63 -3.93
CA ALA A 14 7.06 -2.42 -2.90
C ALA A 14 8.44 -1.84 -2.56
N GLY A 15 9.19 -1.38 -3.56
CA GLY A 15 10.49 -0.75 -3.36
C GLY A 15 10.40 0.54 -2.55
N LEU A 16 9.39 1.39 -2.81
CA LEU A 16 9.19 2.63 -2.06
C LEU A 16 8.77 2.38 -0.60
N LEU A 17 7.96 1.34 -0.35
CA LEU A 17 7.43 1.03 0.98
C LEU A 17 8.24 -0.01 1.77
N THR A 18 9.30 -0.59 1.19
CA THR A 18 10.14 -1.58 1.87
C THR A 18 10.79 -1.03 3.16
N HIS A 19 10.99 0.28 3.22
CA HIS A 19 11.54 0.99 4.38
C HIS A 19 10.66 0.93 5.64
N ILE A 20 9.41 0.49 5.52
CA ILE A 20 8.56 0.19 6.69
C ILE A 20 9.19 -0.93 7.54
N ALA A 21 9.90 -1.89 6.92
CA ALA A 21 10.61 -2.93 7.64
C ALA A 21 11.73 -2.36 8.53
N ASP A 22 12.40 -1.32 8.06
CA ASP A 22 13.49 -0.67 8.81
C ASP A 22 12.98 -0.04 10.12
N LEU A 23 11.72 0.42 10.19
CA LEU A 23 11.12 0.96 11.41
C LEU A 23 10.94 -0.11 12.51
N ARG A 24 10.65 -1.34 12.11
CA ARG A 24 10.57 -2.49 13.04
C ARG A 24 11.96 -2.86 13.54
N ASP A 25 12.94 -2.82 12.64
CA ASP A 25 14.25 -3.42 12.84
C ASP A 25 15.34 -2.42 13.27
N ILE A 26 14.99 -1.18 13.64
CA ILE A 26 15.92 -0.11 14.05
C ILE A 26 17.05 -0.62 14.97
N LYS A 27 16.70 -1.34 16.05
CA LYS A 27 17.68 -1.87 17.00
C LYS A 27 18.58 -2.95 16.40
N GLY A 28 18.03 -3.82 15.57
CA GLY A 28 18.78 -4.87 14.88
C GLY A 28 19.71 -4.29 13.83
N ASP A 29 19.22 -3.33 13.04
CA ASP A 29 20.01 -2.61 12.04
C ASP A 29 21.16 -1.83 12.66
N ALA A 30 20.93 -1.17 13.79
CA ALA A 30 21.97 -0.48 14.54
C ALA A 30 23.05 -1.45 15.07
N ALA A 31 22.64 -2.61 15.58
CA ALA A 31 23.58 -3.62 16.09
C ALA A 31 24.48 -4.22 15.00
N VAL A 32 23.99 -4.30 13.76
CA VAL A 32 24.74 -4.80 12.59
C VAL A 32 25.48 -3.67 11.85
N GLY A 33 25.27 -2.41 12.23
CA GLY A 33 25.89 -1.25 11.58
C GLY A 33 25.27 -0.88 10.23
N ARG A 34 24.02 -1.28 9.97
CA ARG A 34 23.28 -0.87 8.76
C ARG A 34 22.90 0.61 8.86
N LYS A 35 22.95 1.32 7.74
CA LYS A 35 22.44 2.70 7.61
C LYS A 35 21.09 2.69 6.92
N THR A 36 20.03 2.53 7.70
CA THR A 36 18.64 2.58 7.20
C THR A 36 18.04 3.97 7.37
N LEU A 37 16.89 4.22 6.71
CA LEU A 37 16.19 5.51 6.77
C LEU A 37 16.01 6.03 8.23
N PRO A 38 15.48 5.25 9.19
CA PRO A 38 15.33 5.69 10.58
C PRO A 38 16.66 5.94 11.30
N LEU A 39 17.74 5.27 10.92
CA LEU A 39 19.07 5.50 11.51
C LEU A 39 19.77 6.72 10.90
N ALA A 40 19.49 7.07 9.65
CA ALA A 40 20.07 8.21 8.96
C ALA A 40 19.35 9.53 9.28
N PHE A 41 18.02 9.52 9.32
CA PHE A 41 17.19 10.74 9.47
C PHE A 41 16.42 10.82 10.80
N GLY A 42 16.50 9.77 11.62
CA GLY A 42 15.70 9.62 12.84
C GLY A 42 14.34 8.98 12.58
N ASP A 43 13.77 8.37 13.60
CA ASP A 43 12.50 7.60 13.51
C ASP A 43 11.31 8.49 13.09
N ILE A 44 11.11 9.62 13.77
CA ILE A 44 9.98 10.52 13.50
C ILE A 44 10.03 11.05 12.07
N THR A 45 11.16 11.63 11.64
CA THR A 45 11.36 12.15 10.28
C THR A 45 11.12 11.07 9.23
N SER A 46 11.61 9.86 9.50
CA SER A 46 11.42 8.71 8.60
C SER A 46 9.96 8.33 8.43
N ARG A 47 9.15 8.38 9.50
CA ARG A 47 7.70 8.15 9.43
C ARG A 47 6.99 9.22 8.61
N TRP A 48 7.39 10.49 8.73
CA TRP A 48 6.86 11.58 7.90
C TRP A 48 7.20 11.37 6.43
N ILE A 49 8.46 11.06 6.11
CA ILE A 49 8.91 10.76 4.75
C ILE A 49 8.11 9.57 4.18
N LEU A 50 7.97 8.49 4.95
CA LEU A 50 7.22 7.31 4.51
C LEU A 50 5.75 7.64 4.23
N THR A 51 5.11 8.38 5.13
CA THR A 51 3.65 8.63 5.07
C THR A 51 3.28 9.69 4.04
N PHE A 52 4.06 10.77 3.92
CA PHE A 52 3.68 11.93 3.11
C PHE A 52 4.46 12.07 1.80
N LEU A 53 5.56 11.34 1.63
CA LEU A 53 6.33 11.36 0.38
C LEU A 53 6.29 10.00 -0.32
N LEU A 54 6.75 8.94 0.34
CA LEU A 54 6.92 7.63 -0.31
C LEU A 54 5.58 6.95 -0.56
N MET A 55 4.64 7.00 0.37
CA MET A 55 3.32 6.37 0.21
C MET A 55 2.45 7.00 -0.89
N PRO A 56 2.32 8.35 -1.00
CA PRO A 56 1.64 8.96 -2.14
C PRO A 56 2.32 8.63 -3.48
N THR A 57 3.65 8.62 -3.51
CA THR A 57 4.41 8.23 -4.71
C THR A 57 4.18 6.76 -5.09
N ALA A 58 4.08 5.87 -4.09
CA ALA A 58 3.77 4.47 -4.30
C ALA A 58 2.34 4.27 -4.83
N LEU A 59 1.37 5.01 -4.29
CA LEU A 59 -0.01 5.04 -4.82
C LEU A 59 -0.05 5.56 -6.26
N TYR A 60 0.74 6.59 -6.58
CA TYR A 60 0.85 7.11 -7.94
C TYR A 60 1.44 6.07 -8.90
N ALA A 61 2.43 5.28 -8.48
CA ALA A 61 2.94 4.17 -9.28
C ALA A 61 1.87 3.11 -9.57
N LEU A 62 1.07 2.73 -8.56
CA LEU A 62 -0.07 1.81 -8.75
C LEU A 62 -1.14 2.37 -9.68
N TRP A 63 -1.35 3.70 -9.67
CA TRP A 63 -2.26 4.37 -10.57
C TRP A 63 -1.77 4.30 -12.03
N LEU A 64 -0.49 4.61 -12.27
CA LEU A 64 0.12 4.50 -13.60
C LEU A 64 0.08 3.08 -14.17
N GLY A 65 0.17 2.06 -13.30
CA GLY A 65 0.05 0.65 -13.67
C GLY A 65 -1.37 0.13 -13.86
N ASP A 66 -2.40 0.97 -13.74
CA ASP A 66 -3.83 0.58 -13.78
C ASP A 66 -4.20 -0.47 -12.70
N VAL A 67 -3.42 -0.55 -11.60
CA VAL A 67 -3.67 -1.50 -10.50
C VAL A 67 -4.79 -0.99 -9.60
N ILE A 68 -4.86 0.33 -9.38
CA ILE A 68 -5.88 0.94 -8.53
C ILE A 68 -7.29 0.70 -9.10
N ALA A 69 -7.44 0.65 -10.43
CA ALA A 69 -8.74 0.43 -11.08
C ALA A 69 -9.42 -0.89 -10.69
N ALA A 70 -8.66 -1.90 -10.26
CA ALA A 70 -9.20 -3.18 -9.84
C ALA A 70 -9.99 -3.13 -8.52
N ALA A 71 -9.58 -2.25 -7.59
CA ALA A 71 -10.21 -2.12 -6.27
C ALA A 71 -9.94 -0.73 -5.64
N PRO A 72 -10.42 0.37 -6.24
CA PRO A 72 -9.96 1.71 -5.91
C PRO A 72 -10.23 2.13 -4.46
N THR A 73 -11.45 1.87 -3.97
CA THR A 73 -11.85 2.22 -2.60
C THR A 73 -11.08 1.41 -1.56
N THR A 74 -10.95 0.10 -1.76
CA THR A 74 -10.26 -0.79 -0.81
C THR A 74 -8.78 -0.49 -0.75
N ILE A 75 -8.12 -0.32 -1.90
CA ILE A 75 -6.69 0.01 -1.95
C ILE A 75 -6.45 1.35 -1.25
N MET A 76 -7.25 2.38 -1.54
CA MET A 76 -7.08 3.69 -0.90
C MET A 76 -7.30 3.63 0.61
N ALA A 77 -8.38 2.98 1.07
CA ALA A 77 -8.68 2.84 2.49
C ALA A 77 -7.56 2.12 3.26
N LEU A 78 -7.00 1.06 2.66
CA LEU A 78 -5.87 0.32 3.24
C LEU A 78 -4.60 1.18 3.36
N HIS A 79 -4.32 2.05 2.38
CA HIS A 79 -3.17 2.95 2.44
C HIS A 79 -3.36 4.08 3.46
N VAL A 80 -4.56 4.66 3.55
CA VAL A 80 -4.89 5.64 4.60
C VAL A 80 -4.74 5.01 5.99
N PHE A 81 -5.23 3.78 6.17
CA PHE A 81 -5.07 3.05 7.43
C PHE A 81 -3.59 2.74 7.74
N LEU A 82 -2.80 2.33 6.74
CA LEU A 82 -1.36 2.10 6.90
C LEU A 82 -0.63 3.40 7.29
N GLY A 83 -0.93 4.51 6.62
CA GLY A 83 -0.37 5.83 6.93
C GLY A 83 -0.69 6.27 8.35
N TYR A 84 -1.96 6.13 8.78
CA TYR A 84 -2.37 6.38 10.17
C TYR A 84 -1.55 5.58 11.19
N ARG A 85 -1.28 4.30 10.90
CA ARG A 85 -0.45 3.46 11.78
C ARG A 85 1.02 3.87 11.78
N LEU A 86 1.58 4.25 10.63
CA LEU A 86 2.99 4.68 10.56
C LEU A 86 3.27 5.89 11.45
N MET A 87 2.29 6.79 11.59
CA MET A 87 2.40 7.99 12.44
C MET A 87 2.44 7.68 13.94
N HIS A 88 2.14 6.46 14.37
CA HIS A 88 2.29 6.06 15.77
C HIS A 88 3.73 5.64 16.07
N HIS A 89 4.43 6.42 16.88
CA HIS A 89 5.84 6.21 17.24
C HIS A 89 6.04 5.33 18.49
N GLY A 90 7.21 4.71 18.61
CA GLY A 90 7.80 4.34 19.91
C GLY A 90 7.56 2.90 20.38
N ASN A 91 7.07 1.99 19.53
CA ASN A 91 6.84 0.61 19.93
C ASN A 91 7.23 -0.40 18.83
N PRO A 92 8.36 -1.12 18.95
CA PRO A 92 8.80 -2.11 17.97
C PRO A 92 7.79 -3.22 17.69
N ARG A 93 6.99 -3.61 18.69
CA ARG A 93 5.92 -4.61 18.51
C ARG A 93 4.76 -4.05 17.71
N TYR A 94 4.45 -2.77 17.87
CA TYR A 94 3.47 -2.07 17.05
C TYR A 94 3.98 -1.97 15.60
N ASP A 95 5.24 -1.57 15.41
CA ASP A 95 5.85 -1.45 14.09
C ASP A 95 5.92 -2.80 13.36
N HIS A 96 6.17 -3.91 14.08
CA HIS A 96 6.04 -5.25 13.51
C HIS A 96 4.62 -5.54 12.97
N LYS A 97 3.57 -5.17 13.71
CA LYS A 97 2.19 -5.33 13.22
C LYS A 97 1.90 -4.43 12.01
N THR A 98 2.42 -3.21 12.01
CA THR A 98 2.30 -2.28 10.88
C THR A 98 3.00 -2.84 9.63
N TYR A 99 4.18 -3.43 9.79
CA TYR A 99 4.86 -4.18 8.72
C TYR A 99 4.02 -5.35 8.21
N MET A 100 3.39 -6.13 9.09
CA MET A 100 2.49 -7.22 8.67
C MET A 100 1.26 -6.72 7.91
N ILE A 101 0.72 -5.55 8.28
CA ILE A 101 -0.37 -4.94 7.51
C ILE A 101 0.12 -4.56 6.11
N TYR A 102 1.32 -3.99 5.99
CA TYR A 102 1.95 -3.73 4.69
C TYR A 102 2.08 -5.00 3.85
N THR A 103 2.54 -6.12 4.42
CA THR A 103 2.65 -7.39 3.66
C THR A 103 1.29 -7.95 3.26
N TYR A 104 0.26 -7.81 4.10
CA TYR A 104 -1.10 -8.19 3.71
C TYR A 104 -1.66 -7.32 2.58
N ILE A 105 -1.36 -6.01 2.58
CA ILE A 105 -1.74 -5.11 1.48
C ILE A 105 -1.04 -5.53 0.19
N PHE A 106 0.24 -5.88 0.24
CA PHE A 106 0.98 -6.42 -0.91
C PHE A 106 0.31 -7.68 -1.48
N CYS A 107 0.02 -8.66 -0.62
CA CYS A 107 -0.67 -9.89 -1.03
C CYS A 107 -2.06 -9.59 -1.62
N PHE A 108 -2.80 -8.63 -1.04
CA PHE A 108 -4.10 -8.21 -1.56
C PHE A 108 -3.97 -7.60 -2.96
N ILE A 109 -2.98 -6.73 -3.20
CA ILE A 109 -2.72 -6.15 -4.53
C ILE A 109 -2.40 -7.24 -5.56
N LEU A 110 -1.58 -8.22 -5.19
CA LEU A 110 -1.29 -9.35 -6.09
C LEU A 110 -2.56 -10.15 -6.40
N ALA A 111 -3.41 -10.39 -5.39
CA ALA A 111 -4.66 -11.09 -5.57
C ALA A 111 -5.65 -10.32 -6.47
N THR A 112 -5.74 -8.99 -6.35
CA THR A 112 -6.61 -8.18 -7.21
C THR A 112 -6.12 -8.18 -8.66
N ILE A 113 -4.82 -8.10 -8.90
CA ILE A 113 -4.24 -8.22 -10.24
C ILE A 113 -4.55 -9.60 -10.85
N ALA A 114 -4.33 -10.67 -10.08
CA ALA A 114 -4.60 -12.04 -10.52
C ALA A 114 -6.10 -12.27 -10.83
N ALA A 115 -7.00 -11.78 -9.97
CA ALA A 115 -8.45 -11.87 -10.15
C ALA A 115 -8.94 -11.08 -11.38
N HIS A 116 -8.39 -9.88 -11.59
CA HIS A 116 -8.70 -9.05 -12.75
C HIS A 116 -8.27 -9.71 -14.06
N GLY A 117 -7.13 -10.41 -14.08
CA GLY A 117 -6.66 -11.19 -15.23
C GLY A 117 -7.46 -12.47 -15.50
N SER A 118 -8.18 -13.01 -14.50
CA SER A 118 -8.89 -14.29 -14.59
C SER A 118 -10.41 -14.16 -14.75
N ASN A 119 -10.95 -12.96 -14.97
CA ASN A 119 -12.40 -12.70 -15.06
C ASN A 119 -13.19 -13.17 -13.81
N VAL A 120 -12.51 -13.34 -12.69
CA VAL A 120 -13.12 -13.64 -11.40
C VAL A 120 -13.74 -12.35 -10.89
N LYS A 121 -15.07 -12.27 -10.93
CA LYS A 121 -15.82 -11.16 -10.34
C LYS A 121 -15.59 -11.17 -8.84
N ILE A 122 -14.63 -10.38 -8.37
CA ILE A 122 -14.57 -10.01 -6.95
C ILE A 122 -15.93 -9.37 -6.64
N PRO A 123 -16.69 -9.86 -5.64
CA PRO A 123 -17.97 -9.28 -5.29
C PRO A 123 -17.76 -7.79 -5.07
N GLY A 124 -18.37 -6.98 -5.94
CA GLY A 124 -18.10 -5.55 -6.00
C GLY A 124 -18.25 -4.94 -4.63
N GLY A 125 -17.14 -4.43 -4.09
CA GLY A 125 -17.18 -3.45 -3.01
C GLY A 125 -18.05 -2.26 -3.44
N LEU A 126 -18.44 -1.43 -2.46
CA LEU A 126 -19.37 -0.30 -2.50
C LEU A 126 -19.60 0.40 -3.88
N TRP A 127 -18.55 0.54 -4.69
CA TRP A 127 -18.61 1.03 -6.07
C TRP A 127 -19.59 0.28 -7.00
N GLY A 128 -19.64 -1.06 -6.93
CA GLY A 128 -20.58 -1.87 -7.72
C GLY A 128 -22.04 -1.78 -7.25
N TYR A 129 -22.28 -1.22 -6.06
CA TYR A 129 -23.61 -0.81 -5.59
C TYR A 129 -23.95 0.60 -6.11
N VAL A 130 -22.99 1.53 -6.09
CA VAL A 130 -23.16 2.90 -6.58
C VAL A 130 -23.47 2.94 -8.08
N GLU A 131 -22.73 2.21 -8.92
CA GLU A 131 -23.01 2.11 -10.37
C GLU A 131 -24.40 1.56 -10.66
N ARG A 132 -24.85 0.59 -9.86
CA ARG A 132 -26.17 -0.03 -10.00
C ARG A 132 -27.29 0.94 -9.61
N SER A 133 -27.06 1.74 -8.57
CA SER A 133 -27.98 2.80 -8.14
C SER A 133 -28.07 3.92 -9.17
N ILE A 134 -26.95 4.33 -9.77
CA ILE A 134 -26.95 5.37 -10.82
C ILE A 134 -27.71 4.90 -12.07
N LYS A 135 -27.48 3.66 -12.51
CA LYS A 135 -28.21 3.07 -13.65
C LYS A 135 -29.70 2.87 -13.40
N SER A 136 -30.10 2.65 -12.14
CA SER A 136 -31.51 2.53 -11.76
C SER A 136 -32.26 3.86 -11.82
N THR A 137 -31.57 4.99 -11.60
CA THR A 137 -32.17 6.33 -11.62
C THR A 137 -32.27 6.92 -13.02
N SER A 138 -31.47 6.43 -13.98
CA SER A 138 -31.52 6.86 -15.39
C SER A 138 -32.61 6.16 -16.24
N LEU A 139 -33.41 5.28 -15.64
CA LEU A 139 -34.50 4.53 -16.29
C LEU A 139 -35.90 4.98 -15.82
N VAL A 140 -35.99 6.12 -15.14
CA VAL A 140 -37.24 6.79 -14.74
C VAL A 140 -37.36 8.13 -15.45
#